data_AF-A0AAQ1TTA0-F1
#
_entry.id   AF-A0AAQ1TTA0-F1
#
_cell.length_a   1.000
_cell.length_b   1.000
_cell.length_c   1.000
_cell.angle_alpha   90.00
_cell.angle_beta   90.00
_cell.angle_gamma   90.00
#
_symmetry.space_group_name_H-M   'P 1'
#
loop_
_entity.id
_entity.type
_entity.pdbx_description
1 polymer ?
#
loop_
_entity_poly.entity_id
_entity_poly.type
_entity_poly.pdbx_seq_one_letter_code
_entity_poly.pdbx_strand_id
1 'polypeptide(L)'
;MSIRYARQEALWGEEGQAKLANATVAVIGAGGLGSPALLYLAGAGVGRILLFDDDVVSLSNLQRQVIHGMDDIGGPKTVSAAETLHALNPDVRVIQHPRLESATALKQLAEADILLDGTDNFEARYLCSWACHELGIPHVWASILGFDAQLSVFWSGHGPVYEDVFPTAPAPGSVPSCSQAGVLGPVVGTVGSAMTLEALKHLTGTGSLLMGKIGYYDALSGTWEYIPVVSGGAAPSQPADAPEVREIPSGYRIIDVRTAKERAEHSIPGSEHFLLDRILAGENPQLGHYEPAVIYCAGGIRSAQAVAALRERGYTQAFSLRGGINAWLEQNTA
;
A
#
# COMPACT_ATOMS: atom_id res chain seq x y z
N MET A 1 7.04 -35.19 7.28
CA MET A 1 7.89 -34.03 7.55
C MET A 1 8.53 -33.57 6.25
N SER A 2 8.31 -32.32 5.86
CA SER A 2 8.99 -31.75 4.70
C SER A 2 10.37 -31.28 5.13
N ILE A 3 11.45 -31.78 4.50
CA ILE A 3 12.83 -31.33 4.78
C ILE A 3 13.00 -29.81 4.56
N ARG A 4 12.08 -29.17 3.84
CA ARG A 4 12.03 -27.73 3.59
C ARG A 4 12.06 -26.91 4.88
N TYR A 5 11.30 -27.31 5.91
CA TYR A 5 11.11 -26.50 7.12
C TYR A 5 11.93 -26.95 8.32
N ALA A 6 12.80 -27.97 8.19
CA ALA A 6 13.54 -28.55 9.31
C ALA A 6 14.33 -27.51 10.14
N ARG A 7 14.86 -26.45 9.49
CA ARG A 7 15.60 -25.36 10.18
C ARG A 7 14.68 -24.43 10.97
N GLN A 8 13.42 -24.28 10.54
CA GLN A 8 12.40 -23.46 11.19
C GLN A 8 11.75 -24.25 12.34
N GLU A 9 11.46 -25.53 12.10
CA GLU A 9 10.95 -26.45 13.13
C GLU A 9 11.91 -26.59 14.32
N ALA A 10 13.22 -26.44 14.12
CA ALA A 10 14.18 -26.38 15.23
C ALA A 10 13.98 -25.18 16.18
N LEU A 11 13.28 -24.13 15.75
CA LEU A 11 13.01 -22.92 16.54
C LEU A 11 11.65 -22.99 17.25
N TRP A 12 10.59 -23.40 16.54
CA TRP A 12 9.20 -23.35 17.03
C TRP A 12 8.46 -24.70 16.99
N GLY A 13 9.17 -25.79 16.71
CA GLY A 13 8.63 -27.14 16.63
C GLY A 13 7.70 -27.37 15.44
N GLU A 14 7.22 -28.59 15.32
CA GLU A 14 6.22 -28.98 14.32
C GLU A 14 4.91 -28.20 14.51
N GLU A 15 4.54 -27.91 15.76
CA GLU A 15 3.32 -27.15 16.07
C GLU A 15 3.38 -25.72 15.52
N GLY A 16 4.50 -25.02 15.70
CA GLY A 16 4.70 -23.68 15.11
C GLY A 16 4.62 -23.71 13.59
N GLN A 17 5.22 -24.73 12.96
CA GLN A 17 5.15 -24.89 11.51
C GLN A 17 3.72 -25.22 11.03
N ALA A 18 2.98 -26.02 11.77
CA ALA A 18 1.57 -26.32 11.49
C ALA A 18 0.68 -25.08 11.63
N LYS A 19 0.96 -24.18 12.59
CA LYS A 19 0.27 -22.89 12.69
C LYS A 19 0.51 -22.04 11.46
N LEU A 20 1.77 -21.93 10.99
CA LEU A 20 2.09 -21.22 9.75
C LEU A 20 1.35 -21.82 8.55
N ALA A 21 1.37 -23.15 8.40
CA ALA A 21 0.71 -23.83 7.28
C ALA A 21 -0.82 -23.69 7.27
N ASN A 22 -1.45 -23.37 8.40
CA ASN A 22 -2.90 -23.11 8.49
C ASN A 22 -3.25 -21.62 8.46
N ALA A 23 -2.26 -20.73 8.56
CA ALA A 23 -2.46 -19.30 8.64
C ALA A 23 -2.77 -18.67 7.28
N THR A 24 -3.49 -17.55 7.34
CA THR A 24 -3.78 -16.65 6.22
C THR A 24 -3.21 -15.27 6.51
N VAL A 25 -2.30 -14.80 5.67
CA VAL A 25 -1.72 -13.46 5.77
C VAL A 25 -2.21 -12.60 4.62
N ALA A 26 -2.79 -11.43 4.93
CA ALA A 26 -3.09 -10.43 3.92
C ALA A 26 -1.86 -9.54 3.68
N VAL A 27 -1.48 -9.33 2.43
CA VAL A 27 -0.39 -8.43 2.04
C VAL A 27 -0.94 -7.40 1.09
N ILE A 28 -0.94 -6.14 1.52
CA ILE A 28 -1.43 -5.02 0.73
C ILE A 28 -0.23 -4.33 0.08
N GLY A 29 -0.09 -4.51 -1.23
CA GLY A 29 1.03 -4.07 -2.06
C GLY A 29 2.04 -5.18 -2.31
N ALA A 30 2.28 -5.49 -3.59
CA ALA A 30 3.37 -6.32 -4.10
C ALA A 30 4.62 -5.48 -4.44
N GLY A 31 4.63 -4.21 -4.02
CA GLY A 31 5.70 -3.26 -4.30
C GLY A 31 6.97 -3.50 -3.48
N GLY A 32 7.61 -2.39 -3.08
CA GLY A 32 8.92 -2.45 -2.43
C GLY A 32 8.90 -3.28 -1.15
N LEU A 33 8.07 -2.90 -0.17
CA LEU A 33 7.98 -3.58 1.13
C LEU A 33 7.36 -4.98 0.99
N GLY A 34 6.35 -5.10 0.12
CA GLY A 34 5.67 -6.36 -0.16
C GLY A 34 6.57 -7.43 -0.77
N SER A 35 7.48 -7.06 -1.68
CA SER A 35 8.38 -7.99 -2.36
C SER A 35 9.16 -8.93 -1.41
N PRO A 36 10.02 -8.43 -0.50
CA PRO A 36 10.70 -9.28 0.47
C PRO A 36 9.71 -9.95 1.43
N ALA A 37 8.61 -9.30 1.79
CA ALA A 37 7.65 -9.87 2.72
C ALA A 37 7.00 -11.15 2.16
N LEU A 38 6.52 -11.07 0.92
CA LEU A 38 5.93 -12.18 0.19
C LEU A 38 6.90 -13.36 0.04
N LEU A 39 8.15 -13.07 -0.34
CA LEU A 39 9.20 -14.09 -0.47
C LEU A 39 9.46 -14.82 0.86
N TYR A 40 9.57 -14.10 1.97
CA TYR A 40 9.82 -14.72 3.27
C TYR A 40 8.59 -15.39 3.87
N LEU A 41 7.37 -14.88 3.65
CA LEU A 41 6.13 -15.56 4.05
C LEU A 41 5.99 -16.90 3.32
N ALA A 42 6.23 -16.91 2.00
CA ALA A 42 6.19 -18.14 1.23
C ALA A 42 7.31 -19.11 1.62
N GLY A 43 8.54 -18.62 1.81
CA GLY A 43 9.65 -19.43 2.30
C GLY A 43 9.44 -20.00 3.71
N ALA A 44 8.68 -19.30 4.56
CA ALA A 44 8.28 -19.76 5.89
C ALA A 44 7.14 -20.78 5.86
N GLY A 45 6.50 -20.98 4.71
CA GLY A 45 5.40 -21.93 4.57
C GLY A 45 4.09 -21.45 5.18
N VAL A 46 3.81 -20.14 5.10
CA VAL A 46 2.47 -19.62 5.41
C VAL A 46 1.46 -20.26 4.44
N GLY A 47 0.38 -20.82 4.98
CA GLY A 47 -0.57 -21.62 4.19
C GLY A 47 -1.25 -20.85 3.07
N ARG A 48 -1.71 -19.63 3.38
CA ARG A 48 -2.43 -18.79 2.42
C ARG A 48 -1.98 -17.34 2.49
N ILE A 49 -1.80 -16.73 1.32
CA ILE A 49 -1.49 -15.31 1.17
C ILE A 49 -2.60 -14.66 0.36
N LEU A 50 -3.28 -13.67 0.93
CA LEU A 50 -4.20 -12.79 0.21
C LEU A 50 -3.39 -11.59 -0.31
N LEU A 51 -3.12 -11.57 -1.61
CA LEU A 51 -2.25 -10.57 -2.22
C LEU A 51 -3.07 -9.52 -2.96
N PHE A 52 -2.96 -8.26 -2.53
CA PHE A 52 -3.65 -7.13 -3.12
C PHE A 52 -2.64 -6.20 -3.79
N ASP A 53 -2.76 -6.02 -5.10
CA ASP A 53 -2.03 -4.98 -5.83
C ASP A 53 -2.79 -4.73 -7.15
N ASP A 54 -2.80 -3.50 -7.61
CA ASP A 54 -3.49 -3.09 -8.82
C ASP A 54 -2.60 -2.40 -9.85
N ASP A 55 -1.29 -2.35 -9.58
CA ASP A 55 -0.29 -1.84 -10.49
C ASP A 55 0.22 -2.94 -11.44
N VAL A 56 0.95 -2.48 -12.45
CA VAL A 56 1.76 -3.30 -13.34
C VAL A 56 3.24 -3.22 -12.97
N VAL A 57 4.01 -4.22 -13.35
CA VAL A 57 5.47 -4.21 -13.20
C VAL A 57 6.07 -3.17 -14.15
N SER A 58 6.95 -2.32 -13.61
CA SER A 58 7.63 -1.25 -14.36
C SER A 58 9.15 -1.35 -14.17
N LEU A 59 9.93 -1.07 -15.22
CA LEU A 59 11.40 -1.08 -15.17
C LEU A 59 11.96 -0.20 -14.03
N SER A 60 11.34 0.96 -13.81
CA SER A 60 11.73 1.91 -12.75
C SER A 60 11.59 1.34 -11.33
N ASN A 61 10.82 0.27 -11.18
CA ASN A 61 10.47 -0.33 -9.91
C ASN A 61 11.37 -1.52 -9.54
N LEU A 62 12.00 -2.18 -10.53
CA LEU A 62 12.79 -3.40 -10.35
C LEU A 62 14.00 -3.23 -9.43
N GLN A 63 14.53 -2.01 -9.26
CA GLN A 63 15.66 -1.76 -8.34
C GLN A 63 15.34 -2.08 -6.86
N ARG A 64 14.06 -2.14 -6.49
CA ARG A 64 13.60 -2.42 -5.11
C ARG A 64 12.51 -3.49 -5.00
N GLN A 65 11.86 -3.84 -6.10
CA GLN A 65 10.77 -4.82 -6.12
C GLN A 65 11.29 -6.19 -6.59
N VAL A 66 12.10 -6.80 -5.73
CA VAL A 66 12.93 -7.98 -6.06
C VAL A 66 12.13 -9.26 -6.31
N ILE A 67 10.81 -9.24 -6.16
CA ILE A 67 9.93 -10.37 -6.48
C ILE A 67 9.58 -10.43 -7.98
N HIS A 68 9.77 -9.33 -8.70
CA HIS A 68 9.45 -9.19 -10.13
C HIS A 68 10.71 -9.28 -11.01
N GLY A 69 10.55 -9.76 -12.24
CA GLY A 69 11.60 -9.90 -13.24
C GLY A 69 11.47 -8.92 -14.41
N MET A 70 12.48 -8.92 -15.28
CA MET A 70 12.47 -8.16 -16.55
C MET A 70 11.35 -8.64 -17.50
N ASP A 71 11.08 -9.94 -17.50
CA ASP A 71 10.07 -10.55 -18.37
C ASP A 71 8.63 -10.23 -17.93
N ASP A 72 8.46 -9.71 -16.71
CA ASP A 72 7.16 -9.37 -16.15
C ASP A 72 6.70 -7.94 -16.47
N ILE A 73 7.58 -7.12 -17.06
CA ILE A 73 7.29 -5.69 -17.32
C ILE A 73 6.01 -5.52 -18.13
N GLY A 74 5.11 -4.67 -17.64
CA GLY A 74 3.78 -4.43 -18.21
C GLY A 74 2.70 -5.41 -17.74
N GLY A 75 3.08 -6.53 -17.12
CA GLY A 75 2.16 -7.49 -16.51
C GLY A 75 1.66 -7.05 -15.12
N PRO A 76 0.53 -7.59 -14.62
CA PRO A 76 0.04 -7.30 -13.28
C PRO A 76 1.03 -7.76 -12.20
N LYS A 77 1.32 -6.91 -11.21
CA LYS A 77 2.24 -7.27 -10.12
C LYS A 77 1.77 -8.50 -9.33
N THR A 78 0.47 -8.65 -9.12
CA THR A 78 -0.10 -9.80 -8.41
C THR A 78 0.15 -11.13 -9.11
N VAL A 79 0.13 -11.15 -10.45
CA VAL A 79 0.42 -12.33 -11.26
C VAL A 79 1.90 -12.67 -11.17
N SER A 80 2.78 -11.72 -11.48
CA SER A 80 4.24 -11.91 -11.40
C SER A 80 4.68 -12.39 -10.01
N ALA A 81 4.18 -11.75 -8.95
CA ALA A 81 4.47 -12.17 -7.58
C ALA A 81 3.99 -13.61 -7.32
N ALA A 82 2.76 -13.95 -7.69
CA ALA A 82 2.22 -15.29 -7.46
C ALA A 82 3.02 -16.38 -8.20
N GLU A 83 3.48 -16.12 -9.42
CA GLU A 83 4.34 -17.03 -10.18
C GLU A 83 5.69 -17.25 -9.48
N THR A 84 6.35 -16.17 -9.04
CA THR A 84 7.59 -16.25 -8.25
C THR A 84 7.38 -17.03 -6.95
N LEU A 85 6.28 -16.78 -6.23
CA LEU A 85 5.98 -17.50 -4.98
C LEU A 85 5.69 -18.97 -5.22
N HIS A 86 4.98 -19.32 -6.30
CA HIS A 86 4.72 -20.72 -6.66
C HIS A 86 6.01 -21.47 -7.00
N ALA A 87 6.92 -20.82 -7.73
CA ALA A 87 8.24 -21.38 -8.03
C ALA A 87 9.10 -21.58 -6.76
N LEU A 88 8.99 -20.66 -5.80
CA LEU A 88 9.69 -20.75 -4.50
C LEU A 88 9.11 -21.86 -3.60
N ASN A 89 7.79 -21.88 -3.45
CA ASN A 89 7.09 -22.80 -2.56
C ASN A 89 5.66 -23.11 -3.07
N PRO A 90 5.46 -24.23 -3.77
CA PRO A 90 4.16 -24.59 -4.34
C PRO A 90 3.11 -25.01 -3.30
N ASP A 91 3.51 -25.24 -2.05
CA ASP A 91 2.59 -25.57 -0.95
C ASP A 91 1.80 -24.34 -0.47
N VAL A 92 2.24 -23.13 -0.82
CA VAL A 92 1.64 -21.86 -0.40
C VAL A 92 0.56 -21.44 -1.39
N ARG A 93 -0.66 -21.24 -0.90
CA ARG A 93 -1.78 -20.78 -1.73
C ARG A 93 -1.82 -19.26 -1.80
N VAL A 94 -1.54 -18.70 -2.97
CA VAL A 94 -1.69 -17.26 -3.23
C VAL A 94 -3.05 -16.97 -3.83
N ILE A 95 -3.85 -16.10 -3.20
CA ILE A 95 -5.11 -15.58 -3.73
C ILE A 95 -4.88 -14.14 -4.14
N GLN A 96 -4.97 -13.88 -5.44
CA GLN A 96 -4.73 -12.57 -6.02
C GLN A 96 -6.02 -11.75 -6.00
N HIS A 97 -5.90 -10.51 -5.56
CA HIS A 97 -6.95 -9.50 -5.58
C HIS A 97 -6.44 -8.25 -6.27
N PRO A 98 -7.33 -7.45 -6.89
CA PRO A 98 -7.00 -6.07 -7.25
C PRO A 98 -6.77 -5.23 -5.98
N ARG A 99 -6.83 -3.91 -6.12
CA ARG A 99 -6.77 -2.97 -5.00
C ARG A 99 -7.78 -3.35 -3.91
N LEU A 100 -7.38 -3.19 -2.65
CA LEU A 100 -8.29 -3.24 -1.51
C LEU A 100 -9.20 -2.00 -1.56
N GLU A 101 -10.52 -2.21 -1.63
CA GLU A 101 -11.51 -1.12 -1.66
C GLU A 101 -12.29 -1.08 -0.34
N SER A 102 -12.60 0.13 0.15
CA SER A 102 -13.33 0.34 1.40
C SER A 102 -14.66 -0.42 1.45
N ALA A 103 -15.37 -0.47 0.32
CA ALA A 103 -16.65 -1.17 0.22
C ALA A 103 -16.55 -2.70 0.39
N THR A 104 -15.40 -3.32 0.10
CA THR A 104 -15.23 -4.77 0.10
C THR A 104 -14.20 -5.28 1.11
N ALA A 105 -13.44 -4.38 1.75
CA ALA A 105 -12.29 -4.72 2.58
C ALA A 105 -12.60 -5.75 3.67
N LEU A 106 -13.67 -5.53 4.46
CA LEU A 106 -14.02 -6.45 5.56
C LEU A 106 -14.32 -7.87 5.06
N LYS A 107 -14.99 -8.00 3.92
CA LYS A 107 -15.30 -9.30 3.32
C LYS A 107 -14.04 -9.98 2.78
N GLN A 108 -13.18 -9.23 2.11
CA GLN A 108 -11.96 -9.77 1.51
C GLN A 108 -10.92 -10.17 2.55
N LEU A 109 -10.90 -9.49 3.70
CA LEU A 109 -9.97 -9.73 4.80
C LEU A 109 -10.54 -10.60 5.92
N ALA A 110 -11.79 -11.07 5.82
CA ALA A 110 -12.49 -11.79 6.88
C ALA A 110 -11.77 -13.05 7.39
N GLU A 111 -10.95 -13.68 6.54
CA GLU A 111 -10.22 -14.89 6.88
C GLU A 111 -8.72 -14.64 7.15
N ALA A 112 -8.27 -13.37 7.17
CA ALA A 112 -6.88 -13.04 7.46
C ALA A 112 -6.63 -13.10 8.97
N ASP A 113 -5.54 -13.76 9.38
CA ASP A 113 -5.10 -13.76 10.77
C ASP A 113 -4.30 -12.50 11.11
N ILE A 114 -3.63 -11.92 10.10
CA ILE A 114 -2.80 -10.72 10.21
C ILE A 114 -2.66 -10.03 8.85
N LEU A 115 -2.52 -8.70 8.86
CA LEU A 115 -2.31 -7.88 7.67
C LEU A 115 -0.93 -7.22 7.68
N LEU A 116 -0.22 -7.30 6.54
CA LEU A 116 1.01 -6.57 6.26
C LEU A 116 0.71 -5.43 5.28
N ASP A 117 0.90 -4.21 5.75
CA ASP A 117 0.69 -2.98 4.99
C ASP A 117 2.00 -2.53 4.34
N GLY A 118 2.16 -2.92 3.07
CA GLY A 118 3.29 -2.52 2.22
C GLY A 118 2.99 -1.29 1.37
N THR A 119 1.97 -0.50 1.72
CA THR A 119 1.47 0.59 0.88
C THR A 119 2.27 1.88 1.05
N ASP A 120 2.32 2.67 -0.02
CA ASP A 120 3.12 3.90 -0.09
C ASP A 120 2.28 5.19 -0.09
N ASN A 121 0.97 5.07 0.18
CA ASN A 121 0.04 6.19 0.23
C ASN A 121 -0.81 6.15 1.50
N PHE A 122 -1.25 7.32 1.96
CA PHE A 122 -1.99 7.44 3.22
C PHE A 122 -3.38 6.81 3.16
N GLU A 123 -4.12 6.96 2.06
CA GLU A 123 -5.48 6.42 1.91
C GLU A 123 -5.51 4.92 2.20
N ALA A 124 -4.61 4.16 1.58
CA ALA A 124 -4.51 2.73 1.80
C ALA A 124 -4.10 2.37 3.23
N ARG A 125 -3.24 3.17 3.88
CA ARG A 125 -2.84 2.95 5.29
C ARG A 125 -4.02 3.11 6.25
N TYR A 126 -4.83 4.16 6.07
CA TYR A 126 -6.05 4.36 6.88
C TYR A 126 -7.08 3.26 6.61
N LEU A 127 -7.21 2.80 5.35
CA LEU A 127 -8.07 1.68 5.01
C LEU A 127 -7.61 0.38 5.68
N CYS A 128 -6.31 0.10 5.68
CA CYS A 128 -5.73 -1.06 6.37
C CYS A 128 -5.98 -0.98 7.88
N SER A 129 -5.73 0.17 8.50
CA SER A 129 -5.94 0.37 9.93
C SER A 129 -7.40 0.15 10.33
N TRP A 130 -8.33 0.81 9.63
CA TRP A 130 -9.76 0.65 9.88
C TRP A 130 -10.22 -0.80 9.70
N ALA A 131 -9.85 -1.45 8.59
CA ALA A 131 -10.27 -2.83 8.35
C ALA A 131 -9.72 -3.79 9.42
N CYS A 132 -8.47 -3.62 9.85
CA CYS A 132 -7.88 -4.43 10.92
C CYS A 132 -8.54 -4.16 12.28
N HIS A 133 -8.91 -2.90 12.55
CA HIS A 133 -9.63 -2.52 13.75
C HIS A 133 -11.00 -3.22 13.84
N GLU A 134 -11.79 -3.18 12.77
CA GLU A 134 -13.11 -3.82 12.71
C GLU A 134 -13.03 -5.35 12.78
N LEU A 135 -12.00 -5.94 12.19
CA LEU A 135 -11.80 -7.40 12.19
C LEU A 135 -11.09 -7.92 13.46
N GLY A 136 -10.51 -7.03 14.27
CA GLY A 136 -9.76 -7.40 15.48
C GLY A 136 -8.43 -8.12 15.20
N ILE A 137 -7.83 -7.93 14.02
CA ILE A 137 -6.58 -8.58 13.61
C ILE A 137 -5.40 -7.59 13.69
N PRO A 138 -4.14 -8.06 13.85
CA PRO A 138 -3.00 -7.16 13.91
C PRO A 138 -2.69 -6.55 12.53
N HIS A 139 -2.31 -5.26 12.55
CA HIS A 139 -1.85 -4.47 11.41
C HIS A 139 -0.34 -4.24 11.55
N VAL A 140 0.45 -4.95 10.75
CA VAL A 140 1.90 -4.74 10.63
C VAL A 140 2.12 -3.65 9.60
N TRP A 141 2.53 -2.48 10.08
CA TRP A 141 2.70 -1.28 9.26
C TRP A 141 4.16 -0.91 9.13
N ALA A 142 4.57 -0.51 7.92
CA ALA A 142 5.84 0.14 7.70
C ALA A 142 5.75 1.32 6.73
N SER A 143 6.70 2.24 6.83
CA SER A 143 6.85 3.36 5.91
C SER A 143 8.31 3.67 5.68
N ILE A 144 8.67 4.08 4.47
CA ILE A 144 10.04 4.39 4.07
C ILE A 144 10.08 5.73 3.35
N LEU A 145 11.09 6.53 3.65
CA LEU A 145 11.37 7.78 2.95
C LEU A 145 12.89 7.97 2.85
N GLY A 146 13.44 7.98 1.62
CA GLY A 146 14.87 8.12 1.41
C GLY A 146 15.66 6.93 2.00
N PHE A 147 16.42 7.22 3.06
CA PHE A 147 17.24 6.24 3.80
C PHE A 147 16.60 5.81 5.13
N ASP A 148 15.49 6.42 5.52
CA ASP A 148 14.85 6.20 6.80
C ASP A 148 13.62 5.30 6.66
N ALA A 149 13.37 4.50 7.69
CA ALA A 149 12.19 3.66 7.75
C ALA A 149 11.56 3.60 9.13
N GLN A 150 10.28 3.27 9.15
CA GLN A 150 9.49 3.09 10.36
C GLN A 150 8.74 1.76 10.27
N LEU A 151 8.61 1.07 11.40
CA LEU A 151 7.89 -0.19 11.55
C LEU A 151 7.15 -0.19 12.90
N SER A 152 5.92 -0.68 12.92
CA SER A 152 5.19 -0.97 14.15
C SER A 152 4.15 -2.06 13.93
N VAL A 153 3.62 -2.60 15.02
CA VAL A 153 2.45 -3.48 15.01
C VAL A 153 1.34 -2.79 15.79
N PHE A 154 0.22 -2.56 15.11
CA PHE A 154 -0.99 -1.99 15.68
C PHE A 154 -2.03 -3.10 15.89
N TRP A 155 -2.74 -3.09 17.02
CA TRP A 155 -3.72 -4.13 17.32
C TRP A 155 -4.81 -3.64 18.27
N SER A 156 -6.01 -3.44 17.72
CA SER A 156 -7.18 -2.98 18.47
C SER A 156 -7.51 -3.91 19.64
N GLY A 157 -7.77 -3.33 20.82
CA GLY A 157 -8.05 -4.08 22.06
C GLY A 157 -6.81 -4.65 22.77
N HIS A 158 -5.64 -4.64 22.13
CA HIS A 158 -4.38 -5.16 22.68
C HIS A 158 -3.29 -4.10 22.82
N GLY A 159 -3.37 -3.02 22.06
CA GLY A 159 -2.39 -1.93 22.04
C GLY A 159 -2.87 -0.74 21.22
N PRO A 160 -1.97 0.15 20.78
CA PRO A 160 -2.34 1.29 19.96
C PRO A 160 -2.83 0.87 18.57
N VAL A 161 -3.58 1.77 17.94
CA VAL A 161 -3.93 1.73 16.51
C VAL A 161 -3.09 2.77 15.73
N TYR A 162 -3.08 2.69 14.40
CA TYR A 162 -2.30 3.60 13.55
C TYR A 162 -2.65 5.08 13.83
N GLU A 163 -3.93 5.37 14.07
CA GLU A 163 -4.49 6.69 14.36
C GLU A 163 -4.08 7.25 15.72
N ASP A 164 -3.62 6.42 16.66
CA ASP A 164 -3.05 6.92 17.93
C ASP A 164 -1.72 7.68 17.66
N VAL A 165 -1.02 7.35 16.58
CA VAL A 165 0.21 8.02 16.14
C VAL A 165 -0.09 9.07 15.07
N PHE A 166 -0.95 8.72 14.12
CA PHE A 166 -1.26 9.53 12.95
C PHE A 166 -2.78 9.84 12.91
N PRO A 167 -3.27 10.75 13.77
CA PRO A 167 -4.71 10.98 13.94
C PRO A 167 -5.38 11.60 12.72
N THR A 168 -4.61 12.24 11.85
CA THR A 168 -5.14 12.86 10.63
C THR A 168 -4.12 12.70 9.51
N ALA A 169 -4.60 12.33 8.32
CA ALA A 169 -3.75 12.22 7.16
C ALA A 169 -3.04 13.56 6.91
N PRO A 170 -1.75 13.55 6.54
CA PRO A 170 -1.06 14.78 6.17
C PRO A 170 -1.77 15.46 5.00
N ALA A 171 -1.63 16.78 4.93
CA ALA A 171 -2.19 17.53 3.82
C ALA A 171 -1.69 16.95 2.48
N PRO A 172 -2.59 16.86 1.47
CA PRO A 172 -2.22 16.57 0.10
C PRO A 172 -0.86 17.10 -0.37
N GLY A 173 0.05 16.23 -0.79
CA GLY A 173 1.36 16.62 -1.33
C GLY A 173 2.35 17.21 -0.34
N SER A 174 2.01 17.31 0.96
CA SER A 174 2.92 17.79 2.00
C SER A 174 4.07 16.81 2.30
N VAL A 175 3.88 15.53 1.98
CA VAL A 175 4.88 14.49 2.12
C VAL A 175 5.22 13.94 0.72
N PRO A 176 6.50 13.92 0.32
CA PRO A 176 6.90 13.39 -0.97
C PRO A 176 6.72 11.86 -1.03
N SER A 177 6.32 11.36 -2.19
CA SER A 177 6.27 9.91 -2.49
C SER A 177 7.67 9.31 -2.62
N CYS A 178 7.77 7.98 -2.58
CA CYS A 178 9.02 7.26 -2.88
C CYS A 178 9.59 7.64 -4.26
N SER A 179 8.76 7.87 -5.26
CA SER A 179 9.20 8.33 -6.59
C SER A 179 9.75 9.76 -6.60
N GLN A 180 9.36 10.59 -5.64
CA GLN A 180 9.80 11.99 -5.54
C GLN A 180 11.03 12.16 -4.65
N ALA A 181 11.05 11.46 -3.50
CA ALA A 181 12.15 11.54 -2.54
C ALA A 181 13.31 10.57 -2.85
N GLY A 182 13.04 9.54 -3.66
CA GLY A 182 13.93 8.40 -3.81
C GLY A 182 13.78 7.38 -2.68
N VAL A 183 14.18 6.15 -2.97
CA VAL A 183 14.17 5.04 -1.99
C VAL A 183 15.22 4.00 -2.36
N LEU A 184 15.97 3.54 -1.36
CA LEU A 184 17.05 2.57 -1.54
C LEU A 184 16.56 1.13 -1.33
N GLY A 185 16.67 0.28 -2.35
CA GLY A 185 16.19 -1.12 -2.33
C GLY A 185 16.56 -1.92 -1.07
N PRO A 186 17.83 -1.93 -0.63
CA PRO A 186 18.22 -2.58 0.63
C PRO A 186 17.47 -2.14 1.89
N VAL A 187 17.10 -0.85 2.02
CA VAL A 187 16.30 -0.36 3.17
C VAL A 187 14.93 -1.02 3.16
N VAL A 188 14.32 -1.09 1.97
CA VAL A 188 13.05 -1.74 1.75
C VAL A 188 13.13 -3.25 2.04
N GLY A 189 14.20 -3.90 1.58
CA GLY A 189 14.50 -5.31 1.87
C GLY A 189 14.57 -5.61 3.36
N THR A 190 15.31 -4.79 4.11
CA THR A 190 15.45 -4.91 5.57
C THR A 190 14.09 -4.81 6.27
N VAL A 191 13.32 -3.78 5.94
CA VAL A 191 12.06 -3.47 6.65
C VAL A 191 10.95 -4.46 6.28
N GLY A 192 10.81 -4.82 5.01
CA GLY A 192 9.80 -5.83 4.60
C GLY A 192 10.11 -7.23 5.15
N SER A 193 11.40 -7.57 5.32
CA SER A 193 11.79 -8.78 6.05
C SER A 193 11.41 -8.70 7.54
N ALA A 194 11.60 -7.54 8.16
CA ALA A 194 11.21 -7.29 9.54
C ALA A 194 9.68 -7.35 9.74
N MET A 195 8.89 -6.82 8.79
CA MET A 195 7.42 -6.99 8.79
C MET A 195 7.02 -8.46 8.82
N THR A 196 7.69 -9.29 8.02
CA THR A 196 7.44 -10.74 8.00
C THR A 196 7.76 -11.38 9.35
N LEU A 197 8.85 -10.95 10.00
CA LEU A 197 9.20 -11.45 11.32
C LEU A 197 8.09 -11.15 12.35
N GLU A 198 7.46 -9.98 12.30
CA GLU A 198 6.29 -9.67 13.14
C GLU A 198 5.12 -10.63 12.88
N ALA A 199 4.84 -10.96 11.61
CA ALA A 199 3.82 -11.94 11.24
C ALA A 199 4.13 -13.32 11.80
N LEU A 200 5.36 -13.82 11.61
CA LEU A 200 5.74 -15.15 12.07
C LEU A 200 5.69 -15.24 13.60
N LYS A 201 6.12 -14.20 14.32
CA LYS A 201 5.98 -14.13 15.79
C LYS A 201 4.53 -14.23 16.23
N HIS A 202 3.62 -13.49 15.59
CA HIS A 202 2.20 -13.55 15.89
C HIS A 202 1.64 -14.97 15.66
N LEU A 203 1.86 -15.52 14.47
CA LEU A 203 1.28 -16.79 14.04
C LEU A 203 1.83 -18.00 14.82
N THR A 204 3.12 -18.00 15.18
CA THR A 204 3.71 -19.09 15.96
C THR A 204 3.55 -18.90 17.47
N GLY A 205 3.20 -17.69 17.93
CA GLY A 205 3.18 -17.33 19.34
C GLY A 205 4.59 -17.19 19.95
N THR A 206 5.61 -16.91 19.13
CA THR A 206 7.01 -16.83 19.57
C THR A 206 7.45 -15.38 19.75
N GLY A 207 8.08 -15.07 20.89
CA GLY A 207 8.63 -13.73 21.16
C GLY A 207 7.55 -12.68 21.44
N SER A 208 7.88 -11.41 21.21
CA SER A 208 6.97 -10.27 21.40
C SER A 208 6.89 -9.41 20.16
N LEU A 209 5.68 -8.92 19.86
CA LEU A 209 5.43 -8.02 18.74
C LEU A 209 6.02 -6.64 18.98
N LEU A 210 6.34 -5.92 17.91
CA LEU A 210 6.74 -4.50 17.94
C LEU A 210 5.52 -3.58 18.19
N MET A 211 4.71 -3.94 19.17
CA MET A 211 3.51 -3.22 19.58
C MET A 211 3.84 -2.23 20.71
N GLY A 212 3.16 -1.08 20.75
CA GLY A 212 3.38 -0.04 21.76
C GLY A 212 4.67 0.77 21.55
N LYS A 213 5.27 0.68 20.36
CA LYS A 213 6.44 1.46 19.96
C LYS A 213 6.59 1.51 18.44
N ILE A 214 7.24 2.55 17.94
CA ILE A 214 7.70 2.66 16.56
C ILE A 214 9.19 2.32 16.56
N GLY A 215 9.57 1.32 15.78
CA GLY A 215 10.96 1.10 15.41
C GLY A 215 11.32 2.05 14.27
N TYR A 216 12.22 2.99 14.54
CA TYR A 216 12.80 3.91 13.56
C TYR A 216 14.15 3.36 13.12
N TYR A 217 14.34 3.14 11.82
CA TYR A 217 15.57 2.66 11.24
C TYR A 217 16.24 3.75 10.42
N ASP A 218 17.39 4.22 10.89
CA ASP A 218 18.31 5.06 10.13
C ASP A 218 19.31 4.13 9.41
N ALA A 219 19.15 3.98 8.10
CA ALA A 219 20.00 3.09 7.32
C ALA A 219 21.43 3.61 7.12
N LEU A 220 21.68 4.92 7.27
CA LEU A 220 23.02 5.48 7.11
C LEU A 220 23.91 5.17 8.31
N SER A 221 23.33 5.18 9.52
CA SER A 221 24.04 4.74 10.73
C SER A 221 23.86 3.25 11.03
N GLY A 222 22.86 2.61 10.43
CA GLY A 222 22.49 1.22 10.72
C GLY A 222 21.78 1.05 12.07
N THR A 223 21.23 2.12 12.64
CA THR A 223 20.68 2.15 14.00
C THR A 223 19.17 1.96 14.00
N TRP A 224 18.68 1.17 14.96
CA TRP A 224 17.27 1.11 15.31
C TRP A 224 17.02 1.86 16.62
N GLU A 225 16.16 2.87 16.56
CA GLU A 225 15.62 3.54 17.73
C GLU A 225 14.18 3.11 17.96
N TYR A 226 13.76 3.03 19.23
CA TYR A 226 12.41 2.60 19.57
C TYR A 226 11.69 3.69 20.35
N ILE A 227 10.71 4.29 19.70
CA ILE A 227 9.93 5.40 20.24
C ILE A 227 8.66 4.82 20.87
N PRO A 228 8.42 4.97 22.19
CA PRO A 228 7.20 4.46 22.82
C PRO A 228 5.93 5.09 22.25
N VAL A 229 4.89 4.27 22.08
CA VAL A 229 3.56 4.70 21.66
C VAL A 229 2.55 4.22 22.69
N VAL A 230 1.67 5.13 23.10
CA VAL A 230 0.59 4.86 24.05
C VAL A 230 -0.72 4.95 23.30
N SER A 231 -1.65 4.04 23.55
CA SER A 231 -2.98 4.18 22.97
C SER A 231 -3.69 5.39 23.56
N GLY A 232 -4.22 6.25 22.70
CA GLY A 232 -5.03 7.42 23.05
C GLY A 232 -6.53 7.13 22.98
N GLY A 233 -6.93 5.90 22.64
CA GLY A 233 -8.33 5.54 22.41
C GLY A 233 -8.86 6.03 21.06
N ALA A 234 -7.98 6.19 20.06
CA ALA A 234 -8.41 6.53 18.71
C ALA A 234 -9.36 5.46 18.15
N ALA A 235 -10.40 5.92 17.45
CA ALA A 235 -11.36 5.06 16.75
C ALA A 235 -11.16 5.27 15.25
N PRO A 236 -10.49 4.32 14.55
CA PRO A 236 -10.36 4.36 13.10
C PRO A 236 -11.73 4.48 12.44
N SER A 237 -11.80 5.24 11.36
CA SER A 237 -13.05 5.44 10.62
C SER A 237 -12.91 4.91 9.21
N GLN A 238 -14.00 4.37 8.67
CA GLN A 238 -14.02 3.84 7.31
C GLN A 238 -13.67 4.97 6.32
N PRO A 239 -12.58 4.86 5.55
CA PRO A 239 -12.28 5.85 4.51
C PRO A 239 -13.30 5.75 3.38
N ALA A 240 -13.61 6.88 2.74
CA ALA A 240 -14.39 6.88 1.50
C ALA A 240 -13.44 6.67 0.31
N ASP A 241 -13.72 5.67 -0.54
CA ASP A 241 -12.95 5.49 -1.78
C ASP A 241 -13.21 6.66 -2.73
N ALA A 242 -12.15 7.34 -3.20
CA ALA A 242 -12.32 8.33 -4.25
C ALA A 242 -12.66 7.63 -5.58
N PRO A 243 -13.77 7.98 -6.23
CA PRO A 243 -14.16 7.36 -7.50
C PRO A 243 -13.16 7.69 -8.58
N GLU A 244 -12.76 6.66 -9.33
CA GLU A 244 -11.66 6.72 -10.28
C GLU A 244 -11.99 6.02 -11.60
N VAL A 245 -11.23 6.36 -12.64
CA VAL A 245 -11.27 5.74 -13.96
C VAL A 245 -9.85 5.35 -14.39
N ARG A 246 -9.73 4.23 -15.12
CA ARG A 246 -8.44 3.77 -15.69
C ARG A 246 -8.12 4.44 -17.02
N GLU A 247 -9.14 4.62 -17.84
CA GLU A 247 -9.05 5.28 -19.13
C GLU A 247 -9.93 6.52 -19.12
N ILE A 248 -9.56 7.52 -19.90
CA ILE A 248 -10.33 8.76 -20.02
C ILE A 248 -11.49 8.51 -20.99
N PRO A 249 -12.76 8.50 -20.54
CA PRO A 249 -13.88 8.25 -21.43
C PRO A 249 -14.07 9.40 -22.42
N SER A 250 -14.54 9.07 -23.63
CA SER A 250 -14.83 10.10 -24.64
C SER A 250 -15.88 11.09 -24.14
N GLY A 251 -15.65 12.38 -24.37
CA GLY A 251 -16.56 13.46 -23.98
C GLY A 251 -16.43 13.92 -22.51
N TYR A 252 -15.57 13.30 -21.71
CA TYR A 252 -15.30 13.77 -20.34
C TYR A 252 -14.35 14.98 -20.40
N ARG A 253 -14.58 15.96 -19.52
CA ARG A 253 -13.63 17.05 -19.29
C ARG A 253 -12.38 16.48 -18.63
N ILE A 254 -11.22 17.00 -18.98
CA ILE A 254 -9.95 16.56 -18.39
C ILE A 254 -9.34 17.73 -17.63
N ILE A 255 -9.06 17.55 -16.34
CA ILE A 255 -8.54 18.60 -15.46
C ILE A 255 -7.19 18.16 -14.88
N ASP A 256 -6.14 18.93 -15.20
CA ASP A 256 -4.79 18.75 -14.68
C ASP A 256 -4.64 19.55 -13.38
N VAL A 257 -4.39 18.87 -12.26
CA VAL A 257 -4.21 19.52 -10.95
C VAL A 257 -2.76 19.71 -10.53
N ARG A 258 -1.80 19.46 -11.44
CA ARG A 258 -0.36 19.58 -11.17
C ARG A 258 0.11 21.03 -11.19
N THR A 259 1.36 21.25 -10.82
CA THR A 259 2.01 22.56 -10.94
C THR A 259 2.26 22.95 -12.41
N ALA A 260 2.43 24.25 -12.67
CA ALA A 260 2.73 24.73 -14.03
C ALA A 260 4.03 24.15 -14.60
N LYS A 261 5.02 23.89 -13.74
CA LYS A 261 6.29 23.25 -14.12
C LYS A 261 6.07 21.83 -14.63
N GLU A 262 5.38 20.99 -13.84
CA GLU A 262 5.06 19.61 -14.23
C GLU A 262 4.25 19.54 -15.53
N ARG A 263 3.32 20.49 -15.71
CA ARG A 263 2.49 20.58 -16.90
C ARG A 263 3.27 20.95 -18.16
N ALA A 264 4.26 21.83 -18.03
CA ALA A 264 5.10 22.27 -19.15
C ALA A 264 5.96 21.14 -19.73
N GLU A 265 6.28 20.12 -18.93
CA GLU A 265 7.03 18.95 -19.39
C GLU A 265 6.17 18.05 -20.27
N HIS A 266 5.03 17.59 -19.74
CA HIS A 266 4.06 16.75 -20.47
C HIS A 266 2.65 17.03 -19.94
N SER A 267 1.64 17.00 -20.81
CA SER A 267 0.23 17.13 -20.41
C SER A 267 -0.67 16.29 -21.31
N ILE A 268 -1.83 15.86 -20.78
CA ILE A 268 -2.82 15.13 -21.58
C ILE A 268 -3.47 16.13 -22.55
N PRO A 269 -3.49 15.88 -23.87
CA PRO A 269 -4.08 16.78 -24.84
C PRO A 269 -5.54 17.12 -24.50
N GLY A 270 -5.91 18.40 -24.64
CA GLY A 270 -7.28 18.87 -24.33
C GLY A 270 -7.58 19.07 -22.84
N SER A 271 -6.61 18.83 -21.95
CA SER A 271 -6.79 19.08 -20.51
C SER A 271 -6.80 20.57 -20.17
N GLU A 272 -7.68 20.96 -19.25
CA GLU A 272 -7.68 22.25 -18.57
C GLU A 272 -6.72 22.23 -17.38
N HIS A 273 -6.04 23.34 -17.10
CA HIS A 273 -5.14 23.44 -15.94
C HIS A 273 -5.83 24.12 -14.76
N PHE A 274 -6.00 23.39 -13.66
CA PHE A 274 -6.59 23.93 -12.43
C PHE A 274 -5.90 23.33 -11.21
N LEU A 275 -5.04 24.10 -10.55
CA LEU A 275 -4.17 23.60 -9.47
C LEU A 275 -4.98 23.03 -8.29
N LEU A 276 -4.48 21.93 -7.72
CA LEU A 276 -5.07 21.32 -6.53
C LEU A 276 -5.27 22.33 -5.39
N ASP A 277 -4.27 23.17 -5.11
CA ASP A 277 -4.33 24.13 -3.99
C ASP A 277 -5.51 25.09 -4.10
N ARG A 278 -5.91 25.45 -5.33
CA ARG A 278 -7.10 26.28 -5.57
C ARG A 278 -8.38 25.52 -5.24
N ILE A 279 -8.45 24.24 -5.62
CA ILE A 279 -9.58 23.36 -5.26
C ILE A 279 -9.69 23.27 -3.74
N LEU A 280 -8.59 22.98 -3.05
CA LEU A 280 -8.59 22.86 -1.59
C LEU A 280 -8.92 24.18 -0.89
N ALA A 281 -8.55 25.32 -1.47
CA ALA A 281 -8.90 26.66 -0.98
C ALA A 281 -10.38 27.06 -1.17
N GLY A 282 -11.20 26.20 -1.79
CA GLY A 282 -12.63 26.46 -2.00
C GLY A 282 -13.00 26.91 -3.42
N GLU A 283 -12.01 27.15 -4.28
CA GLU A 283 -12.27 27.47 -5.67
C GLU A 283 -12.68 26.21 -6.46
N ASN A 284 -13.39 26.40 -7.57
CA ASN A 284 -13.82 25.28 -8.40
C ASN A 284 -13.43 25.54 -9.88
N PRO A 285 -13.07 24.49 -10.64
CA PRO A 285 -12.88 24.59 -12.08
C PRO A 285 -14.20 24.98 -12.76
N GLN A 286 -14.13 25.45 -14.01
CA GLN A 286 -15.33 25.75 -14.81
C GLN A 286 -15.99 24.45 -15.28
N LEU A 287 -16.70 23.81 -14.36
CA LEU A 287 -17.34 22.52 -14.51
C LEU A 287 -18.79 22.59 -13.98
N GLY A 288 -19.75 21.99 -14.69
CA GLY A 288 -21.10 21.80 -14.16
C GLY A 288 -21.15 20.71 -13.07
N HIS A 289 -22.05 20.83 -12.08
CA HIS A 289 -22.17 19.83 -10.99
C HIS A 289 -22.45 18.39 -11.46
N TYR A 290 -23.04 18.23 -12.65
CA TYR A 290 -23.34 16.94 -13.28
C TYR A 290 -22.52 16.70 -14.54
N GLU A 291 -21.59 17.60 -14.87
CA GLU A 291 -20.72 17.46 -16.03
C GLU A 291 -19.61 16.45 -15.70
N PRO A 292 -19.43 15.38 -16.51
CA PRO A 292 -18.43 14.38 -16.23
C PRO A 292 -17.02 14.91 -16.44
N ALA A 293 -16.17 14.75 -15.42
CA ALA A 293 -14.77 15.17 -15.45
C ALA A 293 -13.84 14.10 -14.91
N VAL A 294 -12.72 13.91 -15.62
CA VAL A 294 -11.56 13.18 -15.18
C VAL A 294 -10.51 14.16 -14.71
N ILE A 295 -10.11 14.05 -13.45
CA ILE A 295 -9.08 14.86 -12.83
C ILE A 295 -7.81 14.02 -12.75
N TYR A 296 -6.67 14.56 -13.16
CA TYR A 296 -5.40 13.83 -13.09
C TYR A 296 -4.29 14.65 -12.47
N CYS A 297 -3.35 13.93 -11.85
CA CYS A 297 -2.07 14.48 -11.43
C CYS A 297 -0.91 13.60 -11.95
N ALA A 298 0.26 13.64 -11.31
CA ALA A 298 1.38 12.78 -11.71
C ALA A 298 1.04 11.28 -11.56
N GLY A 299 0.56 10.88 -10.37
CA GLY A 299 0.37 9.47 -9.99
C GLY A 299 -0.99 9.12 -9.38
N GLY A 300 -2.02 9.97 -9.52
CA GLY A 300 -3.39 9.70 -9.03
C GLY A 300 -3.72 10.21 -7.61
N ILE A 301 -2.72 10.41 -6.74
CA ILE A 301 -2.93 10.82 -5.33
C ILE A 301 -3.60 12.21 -5.22
N ARG A 302 -3.02 13.22 -5.87
CA ARG A 302 -3.54 14.61 -5.87
C ARG A 302 -4.91 14.74 -6.54
N SER A 303 -5.20 13.90 -7.53
CA SER A 303 -6.49 13.92 -8.21
C SER A 303 -7.60 13.27 -7.40
N ALA A 304 -7.32 12.21 -6.65
CA ALA A 304 -8.28 11.64 -5.69
C ALA A 304 -8.72 12.69 -4.65
N GLN A 305 -7.78 13.51 -4.18
CA GLN A 305 -8.05 14.61 -3.25
C GLN A 305 -8.92 15.71 -3.87
N ALA A 306 -8.61 16.11 -5.10
CA ALA A 306 -9.45 17.05 -5.84
C ALA A 306 -10.88 16.50 -6.02
N VAL A 307 -11.04 15.21 -6.32
CA VAL A 307 -12.35 14.56 -6.49
C VAL A 307 -13.12 14.55 -5.18
N ALA A 308 -12.49 14.20 -4.06
CA ALA A 308 -13.14 14.22 -2.74
C ALA A 308 -13.66 15.62 -2.40
N ALA A 309 -12.80 16.65 -2.51
CA ALA A 309 -13.16 18.04 -2.21
C ALA A 309 -14.27 18.58 -3.14
N LEU A 310 -14.26 18.22 -4.42
CA LEU A 310 -15.31 18.60 -5.36
C LEU A 310 -16.62 17.85 -5.08
N ARG A 311 -16.58 16.56 -4.70
CA ARG A 311 -17.79 15.80 -4.38
C ARG A 311 -18.50 16.31 -3.13
N GLU A 312 -17.76 16.73 -2.10
CA GLU A 312 -18.32 17.43 -0.93
C GLU A 312 -19.10 18.70 -1.33
N ARG A 313 -18.73 19.31 -2.46
CA ARG A 313 -19.38 20.51 -3.03
C ARG A 313 -20.42 20.18 -4.10
N GLY A 314 -20.82 18.90 -4.24
CA GLY A 314 -21.89 18.46 -5.13
C GLY A 314 -21.47 18.12 -6.56
N TYR A 315 -20.17 18.03 -6.86
CA TYR A 315 -19.68 17.58 -8.19
C TYR A 315 -19.68 16.04 -8.26
N THR A 316 -20.86 15.46 -8.45
CA THR A 316 -21.08 14.01 -8.35
C THR A 316 -20.47 13.18 -9.48
N GLN A 317 -20.08 13.83 -10.59
CA GLN A 317 -19.49 13.19 -11.78
C GLN A 317 -17.99 13.52 -11.95
N ALA A 318 -17.30 13.85 -10.84
CA ALA A 318 -15.85 13.95 -10.81
C ALA A 318 -15.22 12.58 -10.51
N PHE A 319 -14.19 12.23 -11.28
CA PHE A 319 -13.43 10.98 -11.18
C PHE A 319 -11.92 11.25 -11.22
N SER A 320 -11.14 10.48 -10.47
CA SER A 320 -9.67 10.56 -10.49
C SER A 320 -9.14 9.67 -11.62
N LEU A 321 -8.16 10.14 -12.38
CA LEU A 321 -7.42 9.28 -13.31
C LEU A 321 -6.45 8.42 -12.51
N ARG A 322 -6.71 7.11 -12.49
CA ARG A 322 -5.88 6.14 -11.78
C ARG A 322 -4.47 6.13 -12.38
N GLY A 323 -3.45 6.17 -11.50
CA GLY A 323 -2.04 6.24 -11.92
C GLY A 323 -1.62 7.57 -12.54
N GLY A 324 -2.54 8.53 -12.68
CA GLY A 324 -2.27 9.86 -13.22
C GLY A 324 -1.73 9.84 -14.66
N ILE A 325 -1.01 10.90 -15.02
CA ILE A 325 -0.38 11.02 -16.35
C ILE A 325 0.74 10.02 -16.57
N ASN A 326 1.40 9.53 -15.51
CA ASN A 326 2.48 8.55 -15.64
C ASN A 326 1.95 7.24 -16.26
N ALA A 327 0.88 6.69 -15.69
CA ALA A 327 0.23 5.50 -16.24
C ALA A 327 -0.37 5.76 -17.63
N TRP A 328 -0.93 6.95 -17.86
CA TRP A 328 -1.47 7.33 -19.16
C TRP A 328 -0.38 7.37 -20.25
N LEU A 329 0.79 7.94 -19.96
CA LEU A 329 1.92 7.98 -20.90
C LEU A 329 2.45 6.57 -21.18
N GLU A 330 2.58 5.72 -20.17
CA GLU A 330 3.00 4.32 -20.35
C GLU A 330 2.07 3.57 -21.33
N GLN A 331 0.77 3.88 -21.33
CA GLN A 331 -0.22 3.26 -22.21
C GLN A 331 -0.31 3.88 -23.62
N ASN A 332 0.06 5.16 -23.78
CA ASN A 332 -0.20 5.94 -25.00
C ASN A 332 1.06 6.40 -25.76
N THR A 333 2.26 6.03 -25.28
CA THR A 333 3.54 6.43 -25.92
C THR A 333 4.26 5.24 -26.57
N ALA A 334 3.52 4.20 -26.97
CA ALA A 334 4.04 3.07 -27.76
C ALA A 334 4.13 3.42 -29.25
#